data_AF-A0A8S2R7P8-F1
#
_entry.id   AF-A0A8S2R7P8-F1
#
_cell.length_a   1.000
_cell.length_b   1.000
_cell.length_c   1.000
_cell.angle_alpha   90.00
_cell.angle_beta   90.00
_cell.angle_gamma   90.00
#
_symmetry.space_group_name_H-M   'P 1'
#
loop_
_entity.id
_entity.type
_entity.pdbx_description
1 polymer ?
#
loop_
_entity_poly.entity_id
_entity_poly.type
_entity_poly.pdbx_seq_one_letter_code
_entity_poly.pdbx_strand_id
1 'polypeptide(L)'
;MAEDFMRDIDAETPEATAFYVIDEKLKEQGRSCRDFGIPSPTSVPYSFESKIINKEEELRIGQEMYAMFNQDQRSAADAILASHRKQSPTAAGSCFFIDGPGGTGKTYLYNILYHLLMREGVHVMTVASIGIAASLLPEGRTVHSRFKLPVPILETSTSGIRPNNKQAEEIRKTEVFIWDKAPMAPSYALKAVDTLLRDIMNINVPFVGKIMMLGGDFRQVLPVIRFANRSELIAASLKIFNLWPYFKVMHLHQNMRTRPGEEQFSKWLIQLGNGELTSNDYDEIELPRSCILDSNLVDEIFGQYISPEDISTLCNRTILCPKNEHSLLVNEEVLQRLPGIEKCIQVWMK
;
A
#
# COMPACT_ATOMS: atom_id res chain seq x y z
N MET A 1 8.74 5.47 12.62
CA MET A 1 8.04 4.74 13.70
C MET A 1 7.79 5.62 14.92
N ALA A 2 8.79 6.08 15.69
CA ALA A 2 8.53 7.03 16.78
C ALA A 2 8.10 8.42 16.27
N GLU A 3 8.73 8.89 15.20
CA GLU A 3 8.41 10.16 14.53
C GLU A 3 6.98 10.24 13.96
N ASP A 4 6.38 9.08 13.63
CA ASP A 4 4.99 9.02 13.16
C ASP A 4 4.00 9.38 14.29
N PHE A 5 4.37 9.13 15.55
CA PHE A 5 3.57 9.50 16.72
C PHE A 5 3.79 10.95 17.17
N MET A 6 4.84 11.63 16.69
CA MET A 6 5.09 13.05 16.99
C MET A 6 4.10 13.99 16.30
N ARG A 7 3.40 13.54 15.25
CA ARG A 7 2.45 14.37 14.49
C ARG A 7 1.03 14.37 15.08
N ASP A 8 0.67 13.35 15.83
CA ASP A 8 -0.73 13.09 16.22
C ASP A 8 -0.96 12.91 17.74
N ILE A 9 0.08 12.90 18.59
CA ILE A 9 -0.09 12.58 20.02
C ILE A 9 0.76 13.50 20.92
N ASP A 10 0.09 14.24 21.80
CA ASP A 10 0.67 15.14 22.80
C ASP A 10 1.04 14.37 24.09
N ALA A 11 1.75 13.24 23.97
CA ALA A 11 2.04 12.34 25.09
C ALA A 11 3.53 12.16 25.37
N GLU A 12 3.85 11.99 26.65
CA GLU A 12 5.17 11.65 27.17
C GLU A 12 5.80 10.47 26.40
N THR A 13 6.81 10.81 25.58
CA THR A 13 7.70 9.94 24.81
C THR A 13 7.05 9.13 23.66
N PRO A 14 7.14 9.63 22.40
CA PRO A 14 6.78 8.92 21.16
C PRO A 14 7.39 7.51 21.03
N GLU A 15 8.54 7.29 21.65
CA GLU A 15 9.25 6.01 21.70
C GLU A 15 8.49 4.95 22.52
N ALA A 16 7.93 5.32 23.68
CA ALA A 16 7.14 4.40 24.50
C ALA A 16 5.87 3.95 23.77
N THR A 17 5.24 4.87 23.03
CA THR A 17 4.08 4.57 22.19
C THR A 17 4.45 3.64 21.03
N ALA A 18 5.58 3.88 20.36
CA ALA A 18 6.09 2.99 19.32
C ALA A 18 6.35 1.58 19.86
N PHE A 19 7.02 1.45 21.01
CA PHE A 19 7.24 0.14 21.64
C PHE A 19 5.94 -0.53 22.07
N TYR A 20 4.94 0.23 22.52
CA TYR A 20 3.61 -0.31 22.83
C TYR A 20 2.92 -0.89 21.60
N VAL A 21 2.89 -0.14 20.48
CA VAL A 21 2.28 -0.62 19.22
C VAL A 21 2.99 -1.86 18.68
N ILE A 22 4.33 -1.87 18.73
CA ILE A 22 5.12 -3.04 18.33
C ILE A 22 4.78 -4.24 19.22
N ASP A 23 4.73 -4.05 20.54
CA ASP A 23 4.43 -5.11 21.51
C ASP A 23 3.02 -5.70 21.30
N GLU A 24 2.01 -4.87 21.08
CA GLU A 24 0.65 -5.33 20.76
C GLU A 24 0.60 -6.15 19.46
N LYS A 25 1.33 -5.72 18.43
CA LYS A 25 1.43 -6.48 17.17
C LYS A 25 2.16 -7.80 17.33
N LEU A 26 3.16 -7.86 18.19
CA LEU A 26 3.86 -9.11 18.52
C LEU A 26 2.95 -10.05 19.32
N LYS A 27 2.13 -9.53 20.23
CA LYS A 27 1.17 -10.32 21.01
C LYS A 27 0.11 -10.98 20.14
N GLU A 28 -0.32 -10.34 19.04
CA GLU A 28 -1.19 -10.96 18.03
C GLU A 28 -0.59 -12.26 17.44
N GLN A 29 0.74 -12.41 17.52
CA GLN A 29 1.50 -13.59 17.07
C GLN A 29 2.05 -14.42 18.24
N GLY A 30 1.57 -14.21 19.47
CA GLY A 30 2.01 -14.92 20.67
C GLY A 30 3.43 -14.56 21.14
N ARG A 31 3.94 -13.39 20.75
CA ARG A 31 5.27 -12.88 21.13
C ARG A 31 5.16 -11.51 21.80
N SER A 32 6.28 -10.95 22.24
CA SER A 32 6.39 -9.64 22.89
C SER A 32 7.72 -8.97 22.54
N CYS A 33 7.85 -7.67 22.78
CA CYS A 33 9.09 -6.93 22.63
C CYS A 33 10.26 -7.58 23.38
N ARG A 34 9.99 -8.22 24.54
CA ARG A 34 11.00 -8.94 25.33
C ARG A 34 11.64 -10.09 24.56
N ASP A 35 10.87 -10.78 23.73
CA ASP A 35 11.35 -11.92 22.95
C ASP A 35 12.39 -11.52 21.89
N PHE A 36 12.51 -10.22 21.61
CA PHE A 36 13.43 -9.64 20.62
C PHE A 36 14.43 -8.66 21.23
N GLY A 37 14.54 -8.59 22.57
CA GLY A 37 15.46 -7.66 23.25
C GLY A 37 15.06 -6.18 23.12
N ILE A 38 13.82 -5.90 22.72
CA ILE A 38 13.27 -4.54 22.61
C ILE A 38 12.71 -4.14 23.99
N PRO A 39 12.95 -2.90 24.46
CA PRO A 39 12.35 -2.40 25.71
C PRO A 39 10.83 -2.66 25.74
N SER A 40 10.34 -3.26 26.82
CA SER A 40 8.90 -3.44 26.99
C SER A 40 8.24 -2.09 27.24
N PRO A 41 7.05 -1.84 26.67
CA PRO A 41 6.29 -0.64 27.00
C PRO A 41 5.99 -0.61 28.50
N THR A 42 6.29 0.52 29.15
CA THR A 42 6.12 0.72 30.60
C THR A 42 4.69 1.10 30.99
N SER A 43 3.88 1.57 30.03
CA SER A 43 2.49 1.99 30.23
C SER A 43 1.66 1.82 28.94
N VAL A 44 0.34 1.74 29.10
CA VAL A 44 -0.64 1.84 27.99
C VAL A 44 -0.82 3.32 27.67
N PRO A 45 -0.56 3.79 26.43
CA PRO A 45 -0.87 5.16 26.04
C PRO A 45 -2.38 5.41 26.15
N TYR A 46 -2.77 6.51 26.79
CA TYR A 46 -4.17 6.85 27.11
C TYR A 46 -5.11 6.88 25.87
N SER A 47 -4.55 7.00 24.66
CA SER A 47 -5.30 7.01 23.39
C SER A 47 -5.67 5.62 22.84
N PHE A 48 -5.16 4.53 23.42
CA PHE A 48 -5.44 3.16 22.94
C PHE A 48 -6.66 2.50 23.58
N GLU A 49 -7.26 3.10 24.62
CA GLU A 49 -8.53 2.64 25.19
C GLU A 49 -9.68 2.96 24.23
N SER A 50 -10.05 1.96 23.41
CA SER A 50 -11.17 1.95 22.48
C SER A 50 -11.13 3.01 21.36
N LYS A 51 -10.83 2.56 20.13
CA LYS A 51 -11.17 3.31 18.90
C LYS A 51 -12.69 3.40 18.75
N ILE A 52 -13.33 4.25 19.54
CA ILE A 52 -14.65 4.76 19.19
C ILE A 52 -14.42 5.65 17.97
N ILE A 53 -14.91 5.22 16.81
CA ILE A 53 -14.85 6.02 15.59
C ILE A 53 -15.60 7.33 15.87
N ASN A 54 -14.84 8.42 16.02
CA ASN A 54 -15.43 9.74 16.19
C ASN A 54 -15.94 10.22 14.82
N LYS A 55 -17.24 10.05 14.59
CA LYS A 55 -17.90 10.44 13.33
C LYS A 55 -17.73 11.93 12.99
N GLU A 56 -17.50 12.79 13.98
CA GLU A 56 -17.29 14.22 13.77
C GLU A 56 -15.86 14.52 13.28
N GLU A 57 -14.87 13.76 13.74
CA GLU A 57 -13.49 13.87 13.24
C GLU A 57 -13.35 13.28 11.83
N GLU A 58 -13.97 12.13 11.56
CA GLU A 58 -14.05 11.54 10.22
C GLU A 58 -14.71 12.50 9.21
N LEU A 59 -15.71 13.26 9.67
CA LEU A 59 -16.38 14.30 8.89
C LEU A 59 -15.44 15.45 8.54
N ARG A 60 -14.74 15.99 9.54
CA ARG A 60 -13.81 17.11 9.37
C ARG A 60 -12.71 16.74 8.39
N ILE A 61 -12.05 15.61 8.61
CA ILE A 61 -10.99 15.06 7.75
C ILE A 61 -11.53 14.85 6.32
N GLY A 62 -12.66 14.16 6.17
CA GLY A 62 -13.23 13.85 4.86
C GLY A 62 -13.62 15.09 4.05
N GLN A 63 -14.25 16.10 4.67
CA GLN A 63 -14.71 17.29 3.97
C GLN A 63 -13.58 18.25 3.59
N GLU A 64 -12.65 18.51 4.51
CA GLU A 64 -11.50 19.38 4.26
C GLU A 64 -10.64 18.82 3.13
N MET A 65 -10.43 17.50 3.12
CA MET A 65 -9.64 16.83 2.10
C MET A 65 -10.38 16.68 0.76
N TYR A 66 -11.70 16.43 0.76
CA TYR A 66 -12.49 16.35 -0.47
C TYR A 66 -12.57 17.69 -1.22
N ALA A 67 -12.48 18.82 -0.52
CA ALA A 67 -12.39 20.13 -1.15
C ALA A 67 -11.11 20.28 -2.00
N MET A 68 -10.04 19.58 -1.64
CA MET A 68 -8.73 19.62 -2.33
C MET A 68 -8.63 18.67 -3.52
N PHE A 69 -9.67 17.88 -3.81
CA PHE A 69 -9.67 17.00 -4.97
C PHE A 69 -9.59 17.79 -6.28
N ASN A 70 -8.71 17.30 -7.16
CA ASN A 70 -8.77 17.66 -8.56
C ASN A 70 -9.99 17.02 -9.25
N GLN A 71 -10.23 17.41 -10.51
CA GLN A 71 -11.41 17.00 -11.25
C GLN A 71 -11.52 15.47 -11.45
N ASP A 72 -10.41 14.79 -11.73
CA ASP A 72 -10.40 13.34 -11.94
C ASP A 72 -10.71 12.59 -10.64
N GLN A 73 -10.08 13.01 -9.53
CA GLN A 73 -10.32 12.43 -8.20
C GLN A 73 -11.75 12.66 -7.74
N ARG A 74 -12.30 13.86 -7.96
CA ARG A 74 -13.69 14.19 -7.65
C ARG A 74 -14.65 13.31 -8.45
N SER A 75 -14.44 13.21 -9.75
CA SER A 75 -15.26 12.37 -10.64
C SER A 75 -15.22 10.89 -10.22
N ALA A 76 -14.05 10.41 -9.80
CA ALA A 76 -13.90 9.06 -9.26
C ALA A 76 -14.66 8.86 -7.95
N ALA A 77 -14.47 9.77 -6.99
CA ALA A 77 -15.15 9.71 -5.71
C ALA A 77 -16.68 9.76 -5.85
N ASP A 78 -17.19 10.67 -6.68
CA ASP A 78 -18.63 10.84 -6.90
C ASP A 78 -19.27 9.60 -7.53
N ALA A 79 -18.58 8.97 -8.49
CA ALA A 79 -19.06 7.75 -9.11
C ALA A 79 -19.17 6.59 -8.09
N ILE A 80 -18.19 6.45 -7.20
CA ILE A 80 -18.14 5.39 -6.19
C ILE A 80 -19.19 5.63 -5.10
N LEU A 81 -19.29 6.86 -4.58
CA LEU A 81 -20.30 7.24 -3.60
C LEU A 81 -21.72 7.08 -4.16
N ALA A 82 -21.94 7.48 -5.41
CA ALA A 82 -23.22 7.28 -6.08
C ALA A 82 -23.56 5.79 -6.27
N SER A 83 -22.55 4.95 -6.55
CA SER A 83 -22.74 3.50 -6.65
C SER A 83 -23.19 2.89 -5.32
N HIS A 84 -22.56 3.30 -4.21
CA HIS A 84 -22.95 2.86 -2.88
C HIS A 84 -24.41 3.23 -2.57
N ARG A 85 -24.78 4.49 -2.80
CA ARG A 85 -26.14 5.00 -2.51
C ARG A 85 -27.25 4.36 -3.34
N LYS A 86 -26.94 3.83 -4.53
CA LYS A 86 -27.93 3.16 -5.39
C LYS A 86 -28.37 1.79 -4.89
N GLN A 87 -27.65 1.18 -3.93
CA GLN A 87 -27.99 -0.11 -3.29
C GLN A 87 -28.48 -1.21 -4.25
N SER A 88 -27.95 -1.28 -5.48
CA SER A 88 -28.33 -2.33 -6.43
C SER A 88 -27.29 -3.45 -6.38
N PRO A 89 -27.64 -4.67 -5.93
CA PRO A 89 -26.71 -5.78 -5.74
C PRO A 89 -26.40 -6.47 -7.08
N THR A 90 -25.98 -5.71 -8.08
CA THR A 90 -25.49 -6.27 -9.35
C THR A 90 -23.99 -6.02 -9.46
N ALA A 91 -23.26 -6.99 -10.00
CA ALA A 91 -21.83 -6.82 -10.27
C ALA A 91 -21.56 -5.65 -11.25
N ALA A 92 -22.53 -5.37 -12.13
CA ALA A 92 -22.49 -4.25 -13.05
C ALA A 92 -22.66 -2.92 -12.29
N GLY A 93 -21.56 -2.17 -12.18
CA GLY A 93 -21.54 -0.86 -11.51
C GLY A 93 -20.84 -0.84 -10.16
N SER A 94 -20.53 -1.99 -9.56
CA SER A 94 -19.86 -2.07 -8.24
C SER A 94 -18.34 -2.28 -8.32
N CYS A 95 -17.78 -2.50 -9.51
CA CYS A 95 -16.35 -2.73 -9.69
C CYS A 95 -15.67 -1.51 -10.33
N PHE A 96 -14.66 -0.97 -9.66
CA PHE A 96 -13.91 0.21 -10.10
C PHE A 96 -12.42 -0.09 -10.11
N PHE A 97 -11.72 0.33 -11.16
CA PHE A 97 -10.27 0.33 -11.19
C PHE A 97 -9.78 1.78 -11.32
N ILE A 98 -9.09 2.26 -10.28
CA ILE A 98 -8.48 3.59 -10.27
C ILE A 98 -7.08 3.47 -10.86
N ASP A 99 -6.99 3.85 -12.14
CA ASP A 99 -5.75 3.91 -12.91
C ASP A 99 -5.10 5.29 -12.74
N GLY A 100 -3.80 5.33 -12.48
CA GLY A 100 -3.10 6.61 -12.49
C GLY A 100 -1.60 6.45 -12.28
N PRO A 101 -0.77 7.31 -12.88
CA PRO A 101 0.67 7.28 -12.65
C PRO A 101 1.09 7.52 -11.19
N GLY A 102 2.39 7.37 -10.90
CA GLY A 102 2.97 7.86 -9.65
C GLY A 102 2.70 9.36 -9.46
N GLY A 103 2.27 9.75 -8.26
CA GLY A 103 2.03 11.17 -7.93
C GLY A 103 0.62 11.70 -8.22
N THR A 104 -0.30 10.91 -8.77
CA THR A 104 -1.69 11.37 -9.05
C THR A 104 -2.66 11.30 -7.87
N GLY A 105 -2.15 11.05 -6.66
CA GLY A 105 -2.96 11.07 -5.43
C GLY A 105 -3.94 9.90 -5.25
N LYS A 106 -3.67 8.72 -5.85
CA LYS A 106 -4.50 7.50 -5.65
C LYS A 106 -4.74 7.16 -4.18
N THR A 107 -3.68 7.04 -3.38
CA THR A 107 -3.79 6.75 -1.94
C THR A 107 -4.55 7.84 -1.18
N TYR A 108 -4.37 9.11 -1.57
CA TYR A 108 -5.12 10.24 -1.02
C TYR A 108 -6.64 10.09 -1.28
N LEU A 109 -7.01 9.75 -2.52
CA LEU A 109 -8.40 9.42 -2.89
C LEU A 109 -8.97 8.26 -2.07
N TYR A 110 -8.20 7.18 -1.87
CA TYR A 110 -8.63 6.02 -1.08
C TYR A 110 -8.92 6.39 0.38
N ASN A 111 -8.05 7.18 1.01
CA ASN A 111 -8.19 7.60 2.40
C ASN A 111 -9.44 8.46 2.60
N ILE A 112 -9.69 9.41 1.69
CA ILE A 112 -10.88 10.27 1.77
C ILE A 112 -12.16 9.48 1.55
N LEU A 113 -12.16 8.58 0.57
CA LEU A 113 -13.31 7.70 0.35
C LEU A 113 -13.60 6.83 1.57
N TYR A 114 -12.57 6.30 2.23
CA TYR A 114 -12.71 5.59 3.49
C TYR A 114 -13.43 6.45 4.52
N HIS A 115 -12.94 7.66 4.82
CA HIS A 115 -13.53 8.54 5.84
C HIS A 115 -14.98 8.96 5.50
N LEU A 116 -15.26 9.28 4.23
CA LEU A 116 -16.61 9.65 3.78
C LEU A 116 -17.60 8.49 3.92
N LEU A 117 -17.18 7.27 3.59
CA LEU A 117 -18.02 6.07 3.70
C LEU A 117 -18.22 5.65 5.16
N MET A 118 -17.16 5.69 5.98
CA MET A 118 -17.23 5.38 7.42
C MET A 118 -18.19 6.33 8.15
N ARG A 119 -18.23 7.61 7.76
CA ARG A 119 -19.22 8.58 8.25
C ARG A 119 -20.65 8.16 7.93
N GLU A 120 -20.91 7.65 6.72
CA GLU A 120 -22.22 7.12 6.30
C GLU A 120 -22.57 5.79 7.01
N GLY A 121 -21.69 5.27 7.87
CA GLY A 121 -21.89 4.02 8.62
C GLY A 121 -21.52 2.78 7.81
N VAL A 122 -20.87 2.96 6.67
CA VAL A 122 -20.48 1.90 5.75
C VAL A 122 -19.25 1.18 6.26
N HIS A 123 -19.25 -0.15 6.23
CA HIS A 123 -18.07 -0.92 6.59
C HIS A 123 -17.10 -1.01 5.41
N VAL A 124 -15.94 -0.35 5.55
CA VAL A 124 -14.88 -0.33 4.52
C VAL A 124 -13.70 -1.19 4.97
N MET A 125 -13.21 -2.06 4.06
CA MET A 125 -12.00 -2.84 4.28
C MET A 125 -10.90 -2.41 3.30
N THR A 126 -9.77 -1.98 3.84
CA THR A 126 -8.62 -1.58 3.03
C THR A 126 -7.53 -2.63 3.04
N VAL A 127 -6.95 -2.90 1.87
CA VAL A 127 -5.84 -3.82 1.66
C VAL A 127 -4.86 -3.26 0.64
N ALA A 128 -3.63 -3.77 0.67
CA ALA A 128 -2.68 -3.56 -0.42
C ALA A 128 -1.89 -4.83 -0.73
N SER A 129 -1.31 -4.91 -1.92
CA SER A 129 -0.49 -6.05 -2.32
C SER A 129 0.84 -6.14 -1.55
N ILE A 130 1.35 -5.02 -1.03
CA ILE A 130 2.63 -4.93 -0.29
C ILE A 130 2.45 -4.24 1.06
N GLY A 131 3.32 -4.57 2.02
CA GLY A 131 3.24 -4.07 3.41
C GLY A 131 3.32 -2.55 3.52
N ILE A 132 4.28 -1.92 2.85
CA ILE A 132 4.47 -0.47 2.89
C ILE A 132 3.30 0.31 2.27
N ALA A 133 2.61 -0.25 1.27
CA ALA A 133 1.40 0.36 0.72
C ALA A 133 0.21 0.19 1.67
N ALA A 134 0.12 -0.96 2.35
CA ALA A 134 -0.92 -1.22 3.33
C ALA A 134 -0.83 -0.27 4.53
N SER A 135 0.38 0.09 4.99
CA SER A 135 0.54 1.04 6.09
C SER A 135 0.10 2.47 5.78
N LEU A 136 -0.10 2.81 4.50
CA LEU A 136 -0.60 4.13 4.07
C LEU A 136 -2.13 4.19 4.00
N LEU A 137 -2.81 3.07 4.24
CA LEU A 137 -4.26 2.96 4.21
C LEU A 137 -4.83 2.86 5.64
N PRO A 138 -6.03 3.38 5.92
CA PRO A 138 -6.65 3.30 7.24
C PRO A 138 -6.97 1.85 7.55
N GLU A 139 -6.42 1.35 8.65
CA GLU A 139 -6.52 -0.08 9.06
C GLU A 139 -6.01 -1.07 8.00
N GLY A 140 -5.13 -0.60 7.12
CA GLY A 140 -4.62 -1.37 5.99
C GLY A 140 -3.84 -2.61 6.42
N ARG A 141 -4.05 -3.69 5.68
CA ARG A 141 -3.29 -4.94 5.79
C ARG A 141 -2.90 -5.44 4.42
N THR A 142 -1.90 -6.31 4.35
CA THR A 142 -1.63 -6.99 3.08
C THR A 142 -2.81 -7.89 2.71
N VAL A 143 -3.08 -8.04 1.41
CA VAL A 143 -4.13 -8.93 0.90
C VAL A 143 -3.95 -10.35 1.45
N HIS A 144 -2.71 -10.84 1.46
CA HIS A 144 -2.37 -12.15 2.04
C HIS A 144 -2.77 -12.27 3.51
N SER A 145 -2.43 -11.27 4.34
CA SER A 145 -2.76 -11.30 5.77
C SER A 145 -4.26 -11.17 6.02
N ARG A 146 -4.93 -10.25 5.31
CA ARG A 146 -6.35 -9.95 5.49
C ARG A 146 -7.24 -11.12 5.06
N PHE A 147 -6.94 -11.74 3.91
CA PHE A 147 -7.73 -12.83 3.35
C PHE A 147 -7.14 -14.22 3.58
N LYS A 148 -6.08 -14.34 4.40
CA LYS A 148 -5.36 -15.61 4.64
C LYS A 148 -5.02 -16.36 3.36
N LEU A 149 -4.49 -15.63 2.37
CA LEU A 149 -3.99 -16.24 1.14
C LEU A 149 -2.59 -16.80 1.39
N PRO A 150 -2.27 -18.00 0.87
CA PRO A 150 -0.95 -18.60 1.05
C PRO A 150 0.16 -17.75 0.41
N VAL A 151 1.39 -17.95 0.89
CA VAL A 151 2.61 -17.39 0.33
C VAL A 151 3.59 -18.56 0.12
N PRO A 152 3.93 -18.93 -1.12
CA PRO A 152 3.49 -18.31 -2.38
C PRO A 152 2.01 -18.55 -2.68
N ILE A 153 1.40 -17.63 -3.42
CA ILE A 153 0.07 -17.81 -3.98
C ILE A 153 0.19 -18.40 -5.39
N LEU A 154 -0.64 -19.40 -5.66
CA LEU A 154 -0.70 -20.17 -6.91
C LEU A 154 -2.11 -20.09 -7.51
N GLU A 155 -2.28 -20.48 -8.77
CA GLU A 155 -3.57 -20.47 -9.47
C GLU A 155 -4.68 -21.30 -8.79
N THR A 156 -4.27 -22.37 -8.09
CA THR A 156 -5.15 -23.27 -7.34
C THR A 156 -5.32 -22.86 -5.87
N SER A 157 -4.69 -21.77 -5.44
CA SER A 157 -4.75 -21.31 -4.06
C SER A 157 -6.15 -20.82 -3.70
N THR A 158 -6.56 -21.16 -2.49
CA THR A 158 -7.79 -20.65 -1.86
C THR A 158 -7.44 -19.96 -0.55
N SER A 159 -8.35 -19.15 -0.04
CA SER A 159 -8.23 -18.58 1.30
C SER A 159 -8.31 -19.66 2.40
N GLY A 160 -7.55 -19.47 3.48
CA GLY A 160 -7.68 -20.28 4.70
C GLY A 160 -8.83 -19.87 5.63
N ILE A 161 -9.61 -18.83 5.29
CA ILE A 161 -10.72 -18.35 6.12
C ILE A 161 -11.89 -19.33 6.06
N ARG A 162 -12.41 -19.72 7.22
CA ARG A 162 -13.61 -20.55 7.34
C ARG A 162 -14.85 -19.68 7.59
N PRO A 163 -16.04 -20.06 7.10
CA PRO A 163 -17.26 -19.26 7.24
C PRO A 163 -17.62 -18.90 8.70
N ASN A 164 -17.26 -19.72 9.68
CA ASN A 164 -17.64 -19.52 11.08
C ASN A 164 -16.59 -18.73 11.90
N ASN A 165 -15.54 -18.21 11.26
CA ASN A 165 -14.51 -17.43 11.95
C ASN A 165 -14.89 -15.94 12.03
N LYS A 166 -14.38 -15.23 13.04
CA LYS A 166 -14.53 -13.77 13.20
C LYS A 166 -14.15 -12.98 11.94
N GLN A 167 -13.10 -13.39 11.24
CA GLN A 167 -12.67 -12.79 9.97
C GLN A 167 -13.75 -12.89 8.88
N ALA A 168 -14.50 -14.00 8.85
CA ALA A 168 -15.61 -14.13 7.92
C ALA A 168 -16.78 -13.21 8.29
N GLU A 169 -17.03 -12.98 9.59
CA GLU A 169 -18.03 -11.99 10.04
C GLU A 169 -17.65 -10.56 9.62
N GLU A 170 -16.37 -10.18 9.75
CA GLU A 170 -15.87 -8.89 9.23
C GLU A 170 -16.11 -8.75 7.73
N ILE A 171 -15.80 -9.81 6.95
CA ILE A 171 -16.03 -9.84 5.50
C ILE A 171 -17.53 -9.72 5.18
N ARG A 172 -18.42 -10.37 5.94
CA ARG A 172 -19.87 -10.26 5.74
C ARG A 172 -20.36 -8.83 5.88
N LYS A 173 -19.90 -8.16 6.93
CA LYS A 173 -20.27 -6.77 7.26
C LYS A 173 -19.70 -5.78 6.27
N THR A 174 -18.51 -6.04 5.73
CA THR A 174 -17.83 -5.14 4.78
C THR A 174 -18.67 -4.93 3.52
N GLU A 175 -18.88 -3.68 3.12
CA GLU A 175 -19.65 -3.31 1.92
C GLU A 175 -18.74 -2.80 0.80
N VAL A 176 -17.59 -2.22 1.15
CA VAL A 176 -16.62 -1.64 0.22
C VAL A 176 -15.23 -2.21 0.51
N PHE A 177 -14.60 -2.77 -0.50
CA PHE A 177 -13.20 -3.19 -0.46
C PHE A 177 -12.34 -2.21 -1.26
N ILE A 178 -11.26 -1.75 -0.65
CA ILE A 178 -10.24 -0.92 -1.28
C ILE A 178 -8.95 -1.73 -1.37
N TRP A 179 -8.41 -1.91 -2.57
CA TRP A 179 -7.18 -2.65 -2.80
C TRP A 179 -6.17 -1.80 -3.57
N ASP A 180 -5.15 -1.28 -2.87
CA ASP A 180 -4.04 -0.55 -3.50
C ASP A 180 -2.92 -1.49 -4.00
N LYS A 181 -2.20 -1.04 -5.03
CA LYS A 181 -1.18 -1.82 -5.74
C LYS A 181 -1.72 -3.13 -6.31
N ALA A 182 -2.99 -3.16 -6.71
CA ALA A 182 -3.63 -4.34 -7.27
C ALA A 182 -2.87 -4.96 -8.45
N PRO A 183 -2.30 -4.21 -9.42
CA PRO A 183 -1.53 -4.79 -10.53
C PRO A 183 -0.31 -5.64 -10.13
N MET A 184 0.23 -5.45 -8.92
CA MET A 184 1.33 -6.28 -8.40
C MET A 184 0.86 -7.66 -7.92
N ALA A 185 -0.45 -7.85 -7.74
CA ALA A 185 -1.01 -9.14 -7.38
C ALA A 185 -1.39 -9.91 -8.65
N PRO A 186 -1.09 -11.22 -8.71
CA PRO A 186 -1.55 -12.03 -9.83
C PRO A 186 -3.08 -12.13 -9.83
N SER A 187 -3.67 -12.31 -11.02
CA SER A 187 -5.12 -12.40 -11.22
C SER A 187 -5.80 -13.47 -10.38
N TYR A 188 -5.10 -14.58 -10.13
CA TYR A 188 -5.59 -15.64 -9.28
C TYR A 188 -5.67 -15.26 -7.79
N ALA A 189 -4.99 -14.19 -7.33
CA ALA A 189 -5.22 -13.61 -6.01
C ALA A 189 -6.61 -12.99 -5.91
N LEU A 190 -7.00 -12.20 -6.92
CA LEU A 190 -8.33 -11.61 -6.99
C LEU A 190 -9.41 -12.69 -7.17
N LYS A 191 -9.12 -13.74 -7.94
CA LYS A 191 -9.97 -14.94 -8.05
C LYS A 191 -10.19 -15.60 -6.69
N ALA A 192 -9.13 -15.83 -5.92
CA ALA A 192 -9.23 -16.46 -4.60
C ALA A 192 -10.06 -15.61 -3.62
N VAL A 193 -9.95 -14.28 -3.70
CA VAL A 193 -10.80 -13.36 -2.93
C VAL A 193 -12.25 -13.44 -3.38
N ASP A 194 -12.54 -13.38 -4.69
CA ASP A 194 -13.91 -13.53 -5.21
C ASP A 194 -14.55 -14.85 -4.77
N THR A 195 -13.85 -15.99 -4.94
CA THR A 195 -14.32 -17.30 -4.47
C THR A 195 -14.62 -17.28 -2.97
N LEU A 196 -13.71 -16.73 -2.15
CA LEU A 196 -13.93 -16.61 -0.71
C LEU A 196 -15.19 -15.81 -0.38
N LEU A 197 -15.41 -14.66 -1.04
CA LEU A 197 -16.58 -13.83 -0.81
C LEU A 197 -17.86 -14.60 -1.12
N ARG A 198 -17.90 -15.30 -2.26
CA ARG A 198 -19.04 -16.12 -2.67
C ARG A 198 -19.30 -17.26 -1.68
N ASP A 199 -18.25 -17.91 -1.18
CA ASP A 199 -18.35 -19.00 -0.21
C ASP A 199 -18.87 -18.51 1.16
N ILE A 200 -18.38 -17.37 1.65
CA ILE A 200 -18.79 -16.80 2.94
C ILE A 200 -20.26 -16.35 2.93
N MET A 201 -20.70 -15.78 1.80
CA MET A 201 -22.03 -15.20 1.65
C MET A 201 -23.05 -16.17 1.04
N ASN A 202 -22.58 -17.27 0.44
CA ASN A 202 -23.38 -18.19 -0.36
C ASN A 202 -24.15 -17.47 -1.51
N ILE A 203 -23.47 -16.55 -2.20
CA ILE A 203 -24.03 -15.77 -3.32
C ILE A 203 -23.12 -15.92 -4.53
N ASN A 204 -23.65 -16.43 -5.65
CA ASN A 204 -22.86 -16.66 -6.87
C ASN A 204 -22.92 -15.47 -7.84
N VAL A 205 -22.58 -14.28 -7.34
CA VAL A 205 -22.42 -13.04 -8.12
C VAL A 205 -20.97 -12.58 -7.95
N PRO A 206 -20.30 -12.04 -8.99
CA PRO A 206 -18.97 -11.46 -8.83
C PRO A 206 -18.88 -10.54 -7.62
N PHE A 207 -17.92 -10.83 -6.75
CA PHE A 207 -17.65 -10.14 -5.49
C PHE A 207 -18.91 -9.93 -4.64
N VAL A 208 -19.88 -10.85 -4.76
CA VAL A 208 -21.18 -10.85 -4.07
C VAL A 208 -21.95 -9.52 -4.19
N GLY A 209 -21.69 -8.75 -5.26
CA GLY A 209 -22.28 -7.43 -5.50
C GLY A 209 -21.73 -6.30 -4.61
N LYS A 210 -20.75 -6.58 -3.75
CA LYS A 210 -20.07 -5.56 -2.92
C LYS A 210 -19.20 -4.66 -3.81
N ILE A 211 -18.90 -3.46 -3.32
CA ILE A 211 -18.07 -2.53 -4.08
C ILE A 211 -16.61 -2.97 -4.00
N MET A 212 -16.01 -3.23 -5.17
CA MET A 212 -14.59 -3.52 -5.31
C MET A 212 -13.89 -2.34 -5.96
N MET A 213 -13.12 -1.58 -5.18
CA MET A 213 -12.22 -0.56 -5.69
C MET A 213 -10.80 -1.09 -5.72
N LEU A 214 -10.31 -1.41 -6.91
CA LEU A 214 -8.91 -1.75 -7.16
C LEU A 214 -8.15 -0.49 -7.58
N GLY A 215 -6.89 -0.43 -7.20
CA GLY A 215 -6.06 0.74 -7.39
C GLY A 215 -4.66 0.39 -7.83
N GLY A 216 -4.11 1.13 -8.78
CA GLY A 216 -2.71 0.95 -9.15
C GLY A 216 -2.32 1.62 -10.46
N ASP A 217 -1.25 1.08 -11.03
CA ASP A 217 -0.65 1.57 -12.26
C ASP A 217 0.02 0.38 -12.95
N PHE A 218 -0.46 0.01 -14.14
CA PHE A 218 0.08 -1.13 -14.88
C PHE A 218 1.48 -0.87 -15.47
N ARG A 219 1.96 0.37 -15.42
CA ARG A 219 3.33 0.74 -15.79
C ARG A 219 4.34 0.45 -14.68
N GLN A 220 3.86 0.08 -13.49
CA GLN A 220 4.70 -0.34 -12.38
C GLN A 220 5.02 -1.83 -12.48
N VAL A 221 5.53 -2.41 -11.39
CA VAL A 221 5.98 -3.80 -11.34
C VAL A 221 4.80 -4.76 -11.54
N LEU A 222 4.98 -5.72 -12.46
CA LEU A 222 4.08 -6.85 -12.69
C LEU A 222 4.07 -7.82 -11.49
N PRO A 223 3.14 -8.80 -11.44
CA PRO A 223 3.16 -9.82 -10.41
C PRO A 223 4.50 -10.56 -10.33
N VAL A 224 5.04 -10.73 -9.12
CA VAL A 224 6.30 -11.45 -8.91
C VAL A 224 6.03 -12.95 -8.91
N ILE A 225 6.33 -13.61 -10.02
CA ILE A 225 6.20 -15.07 -10.19
C ILE A 225 7.58 -15.64 -10.47
N ARG A 226 8.06 -16.52 -9.59
CA ARG A 226 9.42 -17.09 -9.71
C ARG A 226 9.52 -17.91 -10.98
N PHE A 227 10.60 -17.68 -11.73
CA PHE A 227 10.92 -18.39 -12.98
C PHE A 227 9.90 -18.21 -14.12
N ALA A 228 8.95 -17.29 -13.98
CA ALA A 228 7.97 -17.02 -15.02
C ALA A 228 8.61 -16.32 -16.21
N ASN A 229 8.27 -16.77 -17.41
CA ASN A 229 8.56 -16.06 -18.65
C ASN A 229 7.55 -14.92 -18.89
N ARG A 230 7.79 -14.13 -19.93
CA ARG A 230 6.95 -12.97 -20.29
C ARG A 230 5.48 -13.34 -20.51
N SER A 231 5.20 -14.47 -21.17
CA SER A 231 3.83 -14.92 -21.44
C SER A 231 3.10 -15.32 -20.16
N GLU A 232 3.80 -16.00 -19.24
CA GLU A 232 3.25 -16.38 -17.93
C GLU A 232 2.95 -15.16 -17.06
N LEU A 233 3.82 -14.14 -17.06
CA LEU A 233 3.58 -12.88 -16.35
C LEU A 233 2.37 -12.13 -16.92
N ILE A 234 2.21 -12.10 -18.25
CA ILE A 234 1.05 -11.50 -18.90
C ILE A 234 -0.22 -12.27 -18.55
N ALA A 235 -0.20 -13.61 -18.60
CA ALA A 235 -1.34 -14.46 -18.25
C ALA A 235 -1.79 -14.27 -16.79
N ALA A 236 -0.84 -13.99 -15.89
CA ALA A 236 -1.13 -13.66 -14.50
C ALA A 236 -1.62 -12.21 -14.27
N SER A 237 -1.65 -11.35 -15.29
CA SER A 237 -2.09 -9.96 -15.15
C SER A 237 -3.59 -9.87 -14.82
N LEU A 238 -3.96 -8.88 -14.01
CA LEU A 238 -5.36 -8.56 -13.71
C LEU A 238 -6.19 -8.31 -14.98
N LYS A 239 -5.59 -7.81 -16.07
CA LYS A 239 -6.30 -7.54 -17.32
C LYS A 239 -6.78 -8.83 -18.03
N ILE A 240 -6.15 -9.97 -17.74
CA ILE A 240 -6.54 -11.29 -18.29
C ILE A 240 -7.61 -11.96 -17.40
N PHE A 241 -7.85 -11.43 -16.21
CA PHE A 241 -8.86 -11.98 -15.31
C PHE A 241 -10.26 -11.93 -15.97
N ASN A 242 -10.99 -13.04 -15.88
CA ASN A 242 -12.31 -13.16 -16.52
C ASN A 242 -13.37 -12.17 -15.98
N LEU A 243 -13.19 -11.63 -14.76
CA LEU A 243 -14.05 -10.58 -14.23
C LEU A 243 -13.54 -9.16 -14.51
N TRP A 244 -12.39 -8.99 -15.17
CA TRP A 244 -11.88 -7.68 -15.56
C TRP A 244 -12.92 -6.82 -16.33
N PRO A 245 -13.74 -7.37 -17.26
CA PRO A 245 -14.76 -6.58 -17.96
C PRO A 245 -15.81 -5.92 -17.06
N TYR A 246 -15.96 -6.34 -15.80
CA TYR A 246 -16.85 -5.67 -14.84
C TYR A 246 -16.26 -4.38 -14.28
N PHE A 247 -14.95 -4.21 -14.33
CA PHE A 247 -14.27 -3.05 -13.76
C PHE A 247 -14.41 -1.82 -14.66
N LYS A 248 -15.08 -0.79 -14.14
CA LYS A 248 -15.04 0.55 -14.72
C LYS A 248 -13.69 1.19 -14.41
N VAL A 249 -12.89 1.44 -15.44
CA VAL A 249 -11.61 2.12 -15.30
C VAL A 249 -11.83 3.62 -15.15
N MET A 250 -11.22 4.21 -14.12
CA MET A 250 -11.23 5.65 -13.85
C MET A 250 -9.80 6.15 -13.83
N HIS A 251 -9.48 7.04 -14.76
CA HIS A 251 -8.12 7.52 -14.97
C HIS A 251 -7.87 8.82 -14.19
N LEU A 252 -6.80 8.85 -13.40
CA LEU A 252 -6.27 10.06 -12.76
C LEU A 252 -5.04 10.52 -13.55
N HIS A 253 -5.14 11.68 -14.20
CA HIS A 253 -4.09 12.18 -15.09
C HIS A 253 -3.21 13.23 -14.42
N GLN A 254 -3.79 14.07 -13.56
CA GLN A 254 -3.06 15.18 -12.96
C GLN A 254 -2.04 14.70 -11.94
N ASN A 255 -0.75 14.97 -12.19
CA ASN A 255 0.31 14.76 -11.22
C ASN A 255 0.26 15.87 -10.16
N MET A 256 0.19 15.49 -8.89
CA MET A 256 0.11 16.41 -7.75
C MET A 256 1.43 16.46 -6.95
N ARG A 257 2.45 15.70 -7.37
CA ARG A 257 3.75 15.60 -6.70
C ARG A 257 4.85 16.36 -7.46
N THR A 258 4.74 16.47 -8.78
CA THR A 258 5.70 17.20 -9.62
C THR A 258 5.78 18.66 -9.18
N ARG A 259 6.99 19.14 -8.89
CA ARG A 259 7.25 20.53 -8.52
C ARG A 259 7.44 21.40 -9.77
N PRO A 260 7.27 22.74 -9.65
CA PRO A 260 7.63 23.65 -10.73
C PRO A 260 9.08 23.42 -11.18
N GLY A 261 9.29 23.23 -12.49
CA GLY A 261 10.61 22.95 -13.08
C GLY A 261 10.93 21.46 -13.29
N GLU A 262 10.13 20.54 -12.74
CA GLU A 262 10.31 19.09 -12.91
C GLU A 262 9.40 18.49 -14.00
N GLU A 263 8.66 19.31 -14.75
CA GLU A 263 7.63 18.86 -15.69
C GLU A 263 8.21 18.05 -16.85
N GLN A 264 9.42 18.41 -17.31
CA GLN A 264 10.08 17.68 -18.40
C GLN A 264 10.46 16.27 -17.95
N PHE A 265 11.02 16.12 -16.74
CA PHE A 265 11.36 14.80 -16.21
C PHE A 265 10.10 13.97 -15.92
N SER A 266 9.05 14.61 -15.38
CA SER A 266 7.73 13.96 -15.19
C SER A 266 7.16 13.43 -16.51
N LYS A 267 7.22 14.21 -17.60
CA LYS A 267 6.82 13.76 -18.94
C LYS A 267 7.67 12.59 -19.43
N TRP A 268 8.98 12.66 -19.26
CA TRP A 268 9.90 11.59 -19.64
C TRP A 268 9.56 10.27 -18.92
N LEU A 269 9.26 10.31 -17.62
CA LEU A 269 8.83 9.14 -16.85
C LEU A 269 7.54 8.51 -17.38
N ILE A 270 6.59 9.33 -17.84
CA ILE A 270 5.35 8.82 -18.45
C ILE A 270 5.63 8.16 -19.79
N GLN A 271 6.46 8.76 -20.64
CA GLN A 271 6.88 8.17 -21.92
C GLN A 271 7.58 6.84 -21.71
N LEU A 272 8.47 6.77 -20.71
CA LEU A 272 9.11 5.53 -20.29
C LEU A 272 8.07 4.47 -19.91
N GLY A 273 7.16 4.81 -18.99
CA GLY A 273 6.14 3.88 -18.52
C GLY A 273 5.19 3.39 -19.63
N ASN A 274 4.92 4.23 -20.64
CA ASN A 274 4.09 3.87 -21.79
C ASN A 274 4.84 3.05 -22.86
N GLY A 275 6.16 2.90 -22.74
CA GLY A 275 6.99 2.26 -23.77
C GLY A 275 7.12 3.10 -25.04
N GLU A 276 7.06 4.42 -24.92
CA GLU A 276 7.16 5.37 -26.05
C GLU A 276 8.60 5.82 -26.33
N LEU A 277 9.53 5.54 -25.42
CA LEU A 277 10.95 5.85 -25.60
C LEU A 277 11.59 4.86 -26.59
N THR A 278 12.53 5.36 -27.38
CA THR A 278 13.35 4.53 -28.25
C THR A 278 14.18 3.56 -27.41
N SER A 279 14.07 2.27 -27.69
CA SER A 279 14.94 1.23 -27.15
C SER A 279 15.84 0.63 -28.23
N ASN A 280 16.94 0.01 -27.81
CA ASN A 280 17.78 -0.79 -28.70
C ASN A 280 17.21 -2.21 -28.88
N ASP A 281 17.91 -3.06 -29.64
CA ASP A 281 17.52 -4.46 -29.91
C ASP A 281 17.44 -5.35 -28.65
N TYR A 282 17.90 -4.85 -27.50
CA TYR A 282 17.90 -5.52 -26.20
C TYR A 282 16.86 -4.95 -25.22
N ASP A 283 15.91 -4.14 -25.69
CA ASP A 283 14.92 -3.43 -24.86
C ASP A 283 15.55 -2.46 -23.84
N GLU A 284 16.78 -2.00 -24.06
CA GLU A 284 17.45 -1.03 -23.19
C GLU A 284 17.12 0.40 -23.61
N ILE A 285 17.02 1.29 -22.63
CA ILE A 285 16.73 2.72 -22.80
C ILE A 285 17.94 3.56 -22.40
N GLU A 286 18.16 4.67 -23.09
CA GLU A 286 19.15 5.65 -22.66
C GLU A 286 18.59 6.52 -21.52
N LEU A 287 19.28 6.57 -20.39
CA LEU A 287 18.91 7.43 -19.28
C LEU A 287 19.38 8.87 -19.54
N PRO A 288 18.62 9.90 -19.11
CA PRO A 288 19.08 11.27 -19.15
C PRO A 288 20.39 11.41 -18.37
N ARG A 289 21.38 12.14 -18.93
CA ARG A 289 22.68 12.35 -18.25
C ARG A 289 22.55 12.94 -16.85
N SER A 290 21.52 13.76 -16.61
CA SER A 290 21.21 14.30 -15.28
C SER A 290 20.82 13.26 -14.23
N CYS A 291 20.51 12.03 -14.65
CA CYS A 291 20.16 10.91 -13.78
C CYS A 291 21.34 9.94 -13.56
N ILE A 292 22.48 10.18 -14.20
CA ILE A 292 23.67 9.33 -14.12
C ILE A 292 24.70 10.03 -13.23
N LEU A 293 25.32 9.24 -12.37
CA LEU A 293 26.37 9.66 -11.47
C LEU A 293 27.56 8.72 -11.65
N ASP A 294 28.75 9.29 -11.90
CA ASP A 294 29.97 8.51 -12.12
C ASP A 294 30.69 8.16 -10.79
N SER A 295 30.30 8.79 -9.69
CA SER A 295 30.85 8.61 -8.34
C SER A 295 30.01 7.65 -7.49
N ASN A 296 30.54 7.27 -6.32
CA ASN A 296 29.82 6.44 -5.35
C ASN A 296 28.58 7.22 -4.83
N LEU A 297 27.40 6.63 -5.02
CA LEU A 297 26.12 7.24 -4.64
C LEU A 297 25.98 7.47 -3.13
N VAL A 298 26.57 6.60 -2.30
CA VAL A 298 26.58 6.75 -0.84
C VAL A 298 27.42 7.96 -0.44
N ASP A 299 28.58 8.17 -1.08
CA ASP A 299 29.44 9.33 -0.83
C ASP A 299 28.73 10.64 -1.17
N GLU A 300 28.02 10.67 -2.29
CA GLU A 300 27.32 11.87 -2.77
C GLU A 300 26.09 12.21 -1.92
N ILE A 301 25.38 11.19 -1.43
CA ILE A 301 24.15 11.38 -0.66
C ILE A 301 24.43 11.55 0.83
N PHE A 302 25.37 10.80 1.40
CA PHE A 302 25.60 10.76 2.84
C PHE A 302 26.96 11.31 3.27
N GLY A 303 27.87 11.61 2.33
CA GLY A 303 29.23 12.03 2.65
C GLY A 303 30.08 10.88 3.20
N GLN A 304 31.39 11.07 3.29
CA GLN A 304 32.32 10.05 3.81
C GLN A 304 32.13 9.76 5.32
N TYR A 305 31.52 10.69 6.05
CA TYR A 305 31.25 10.61 7.48
C TYR A 305 29.93 11.31 7.77
N ILE A 306 29.09 10.70 8.62
CA ILE A 306 27.82 11.30 9.04
C ILE A 306 28.02 11.89 10.44
N SER A 307 27.93 13.21 10.59
CA SER A 307 27.97 13.82 11.92
C SER A 307 26.60 13.77 12.59
N PRO A 308 26.52 13.82 13.94
CA PRO A 308 25.24 13.87 14.65
C PRO A 308 24.34 15.04 14.22
N GLU A 309 24.93 16.17 13.84
CA GLU A 309 24.21 17.37 13.38
C GLU A 309 23.53 17.13 12.02
N ASP A 310 24.17 16.35 11.14
CA ASP A 310 23.69 16.08 9.79
C ASP A 310 22.50 15.10 9.75
N ILE A 311 22.34 14.25 10.78
CA ILE A 311 21.33 13.18 10.84
C ILE A 311 19.92 13.70 10.51
N SER A 312 19.55 14.86 11.09
CA SER A 312 18.23 15.47 10.88
C SER A 312 17.93 15.84 9.42
N THR A 313 18.97 16.12 8.64
CA THR A 313 18.84 16.46 7.22
C THR A 313 18.92 15.23 6.33
N LEU A 314 19.76 14.26 6.72
CA LEU A 314 20.02 13.03 5.96
C LEU A 314 18.90 11.99 6.12
N CYS A 315 18.13 12.03 7.21
CA CYS A 315 17.03 11.07 7.45
C CYS A 315 15.94 11.08 6.36
N ASN A 316 15.84 12.17 5.60
CA ASN A 316 14.88 12.30 4.49
C ASN A 316 15.43 11.82 3.14
N ARG A 317 16.66 11.27 3.10
CA ARG A 317 17.29 10.73 1.88
C ARG A 317 17.09 9.22 1.82
N THR A 318 16.99 8.68 0.60
CA THR A 318 16.81 7.24 0.40
C THR A 318 17.52 6.79 -0.87
N ILE A 319 18.23 5.67 -0.80
CA ILE A 319 18.80 4.98 -1.95
C ILE A 319 17.94 3.76 -2.26
N LEU A 320 17.48 3.64 -3.50
CA LEU A 320 16.72 2.49 -3.97
C LEU A 320 17.64 1.59 -4.81
N CYS A 321 17.64 0.29 -4.50
CA CYS A 321 18.42 -0.70 -5.22
C CYS A 321 17.50 -1.69 -5.94
N PRO A 322 17.90 -2.20 -7.13
CA PRO A 322 17.11 -3.19 -7.85
C PRO A 322 17.10 -4.58 -7.18
N LYS A 323 18.10 -4.88 -6.34
CA LYS A 323 18.25 -6.15 -5.63
C LYS A 323 18.44 -5.90 -4.13
N ASN A 324 17.88 -6.81 -3.33
CA ASN A 324 18.03 -6.77 -1.86
C ASN A 324 19.49 -6.86 -1.44
N GLU A 325 20.30 -7.70 -2.09
CA GLU A 325 21.74 -7.83 -1.83
C GLU A 325 22.45 -6.48 -1.91
N HIS A 326 22.23 -5.71 -2.98
CA HIS A 326 22.82 -4.38 -3.12
C HIS A 326 22.28 -3.40 -2.07
N SER A 327 20.99 -3.48 -1.72
CA SER A 327 20.44 -2.63 -0.65
C SER A 327 21.08 -2.93 0.71
N LEU A 328 21.40 -4.20 0.98
CA LEU A 328 22.06 -4.60 2.22
C LEU A 328 23.49 -4.07 2.27
N LEU A 329 24.23 -4.15 1.16
CA LEU A 329 25.57 -3.57 1.06
C LEU A 329 25.55 -2.06 1.27
N VAL A 330 24.63 -1.34 0.62
CA VAL A 330 24.47 0.11 0.81
C VAL A 330 24.08 0.44 2.26
N ASN A 331 23.16 -0.32 2.85
CA ASN A 331 22.76 -0.10 4.24
C ASN A 331 23.91 -0.33 5.23
N GLU A 332 24.74 -1.35 4.99
CA GLU A 332 25.92 -1.64 5.80
C GLU A 332 26.97 -0.54 5.67
N GLU A 333 27.21 -0.05 4.44
CA GLU A 333 28.12 1.06 4.19
C GLU A 333 27.66 2.36 4.87
N VAL A 334 26.36 2.68 4.84
CA VAL A 334 25.80 3.83 5.56
C VAL A 334 25.89 3.63 7.07
N LEU A 335 25.62 2.41 7.57
CA LEU A 335 25.69 2.10 9.00
C LEU A 335 27.10 2.29 9.55
N GLN A 336 28.14 1.91 8.80
CA GLN A 336 29.54 2.09 9.19
C GLN A 336 29.96 3.57 9.29
N ARG A 337 29.24 4.49 8.64
CA ARG A 337 29.50 5.94 8.69
C ARG A 337 28.81 6.63 9.85
N LEU A 338 27.82 5.97 10.48
CA LEU A 338 27.09 6.53 11.61
C LEU A 338 27.94 6.49 12.89
N PRO A 339 27.92 7.57 13.69
CA PRO A 339 28.61 7.59 14.97
C PRO A 339 27.80 6.80 16.00
N GLY A 340 28.49 6.05 16.87
CA GLY A 340 27.85 5.36 17.99
C GLY A 340 28.33 3.94 18.21
N ILE A 341 27.62 3.22 19.08
CA ILE A 341 27.93 1.82 19.40
C ILE A 341 27.00 0.92 18.59
N GLU A 342 27.58 0.06 17.75
CA GLU A 342 26.84 -0.97 17.04
C GLU A 342 26.26 -1.99 18.02
N LYS A 343 24.99 -2.37 17.79
CA LYS A 343 24.32 -3.44 18.53
C LYS A 343 23.75 -4.44 17.53
N CYS A 344 24.21 -5.69 17.61
CA CYS A 344 23.68 -6.79 16.81
C CYS A 344 22.59 -7.54 17.60
N ILE A 345 21.40 -7.66 17.01
CA ILE A 345 20.28 -8.42 17.58
C ILE A 345 20.09 -9.69 16.75
N GLN A 346 20.45 -10.84 17.33
CA GLN A 346 20.25 -12.13 16.69
C GLN A 346 18.83 -12.64 16.92
N VAL A 347 18.04 -12.74 15.84
CA VAL A 347 16.68 -13.28 15.90
C VAL A 347 16.71 -14.75 15.52
N TRP A 348 16.46 -15.63 16.49
CA TRP A 348 16.30 -17.06 16.23
C TRP A 348 14.90 -17.32 15.67
N MET A 349 14.79 -17.54 14.35
CA MET A 349 13.56 -18.07 13.76
C MET A 349 13.43 -19.54 14.16
N LYS A 350 12.51 -19.83 15.08
CA LYS A 350 12.06 -21.21 15.38
C LYS A 350 11.06 -21.68 14.35
#